data_AF-A0A7X7JQR0-F1
#
_entry.id   AF-A0A7X7JQR0-F1
#
_cell.length_a   1.000
_cell.length_b   1.000
_cell.length_c   1.000
_cell.angle_alpha   90.00
_cell.angle_beta   90.00
_cell.angle_gamma   90.00
#
_symmetry.space_group_name_H-M   'P 1'
#
loop_
_entity.id
_entity.type
_entity.pdbx_description
1 polymer ?
#
loop_
_entity_poly.entity_id
_entity_poly.type
_entity_poly.pdbx_seq_one_letter_code
_entity_poly.pdbx_strand_id
1 'polypeptide(L)' 'MPRSFISLCLLIAIALAGLASVVACGPEGDEVVVYVSLDQPFSEPVLQAFERDTGIRVKAVYDVEAAKTTGLVNRII' A
#
# COMPACT_ATOMS: atom_id res chain seq x y z
N MET A 1 -8.41 -48.96 -13.67
CA MET A 1 -9.02 -47.63 -13.86
C MET A 1 -8.63 -46.58 -12.79
N PRO A 2 -8.44 -46.86 -11.47
CA PRO A 2 -8.21 -45.79 -10.48
C PRO A 2 -6.78 -45.20 -10.50
N ARG A 3 -5.77 -46.00 -10.88
CA ARG A 3 -4.35 -45.58 -10.87
C ARG A 3 -4.02 -44.46 -11.86
N SER A 4 -4.66 -44.47 -13.02
CA SER A 4 -4.49 -43.43 -14.05
C SER A 4 -5.18 -42.12 -13.66
N PHE A 5 -6.30 -42.21 -12.93
CA PHE A 5 -7.03 -41.05 -12.42
C PHE A 5 -6.24 -40.31 -11.33
N ILE A 6 -5.61 -41.06 -10.41
CA ILE A 6 -4.75 -40.50 -9.36
C ILE A 6 -3.51 -39.82 -9.96
N SER A 7 -2.88 -40.45 -10.96
CA SER A 7 -1.70 -39.88 -11.61
C SER A 7 -2.02 -38.59 -12.37
N LEU A 8 -3.22 -38.49 -12.97
CA LEU A 8 -3.65 -37.29 -13.69
C LEU A 8 -3.95 -36.13 -12.72
N CYS A 9 -4.62 -36.40 -11.60
CA CYS A 9 -4.85 -35.40 -10.56
C CYS A 9 -3.54 -34.89 -9.95
N LEU A 10 -2.56 -35.78 -9.75
CA LEU A 10 -1.25 -35.40 -9.22
C LEU A 10 -0.48 -34.49 -10.20
N LEU A 11 -0.51 -34.80 -11.50
CA LEU A 11 0.11 -33.96 -12.53
C LEU A 11 -0.54 -32.57 -12.62
N ILE A 12 -1.87 -32.50 -12.51
CA ILE A 12 -2.61 -31.23 -12.50
C ILE A 12 -2.26 -30.40 -11.26
N ALA A 13 -2.15 -31.03 -10.08
CA ALA A 13 -1.78 -30.33 -8.85
C ALA A 13 -0.35 -29.76 -8.92
N ILE A 14 0.59 -30.52 -9.48
CA ILE A 14 1.98 -30.06 -9.68
C ILE A 14 2.04 -28.91 -10.69
N ALA A 15 1.26 -29.00 -11.78
CA ALA A 15 1.18 -27.93 -12.78
C ALA A 15 0.58 -26.63 -12.20
N LEU A 16 -0.49 -26.72 -11.38
CA LEU A 16 -1.06 -25.56 -10.69
C LEU A 16 -0.08 -24.93 -9.70
N ALA A 17 0.63 -25.75 -8.93
CA ALA A 17 1.62 -25.28 -7.96
C ALA A 17 2.80 -24.58 -8.66
N GLY A 18 3.25 -25.10 -9.81
CA GLY A 18 4.30 -24.49 -10.63
C GLY A 18 3.89 -23.18 -11.30
N LEU A 19 2.60 -22.99 -11.60
CA LEU A 19 2.12 -21.73 -12.18
C LEU A 19 1.99 -20.62 -11.13
N ALA A 20 1.65 -20.97 -9.88
CA ALA A 20 1.51 -20.01 -8.79
C ALA A 20 2.83 -19.33 -8.40
N SER A 21 3.96 -20.02 -8.54
CA SER A 21 5.28 -19.48 -8.20
C SER A 21 5.81 -18.44 -9.19
N VAL A 22 5.26 -18.35 -10.41
CA VAL A 22 5.67 -17.35 -11.41
C VAL A 22 4.95 -16.01 -11.20
N VAL A 23 3.80 -15.99 -10.52
CA VAL A 23 2.99 -14.77 -10.29
C VAL A 23 3.43 -13.98 -9.05
N ALA A 24 4.26 -14.57 -8.18
CA ALA A 24 4.64 -13.94 -6.91
C ALA A 24 5.72 -12.84 -7.04
N CYS A 25 6.35 -12.68 -8.20
CA CYS A 25 7.39 -11.68 -8.42
C CYS A 25 6.81 -10.45 -9.15
N GLY A 26 6.05 -9.64 -8.41
CA GLY A 26 5.68 -8.30 -8.86
C GLY A 26 6.81 -7.31 -8.56
N PRO A 27 7.02 -6.26 -9.39
CA PRO A 27 8.01 -5.24 -9.09
C PRO A 27 7.72 -4.62 -7.71
N GLU A 28 8.76 -4.49 -6.87
CA GLU A 28 8.67 -3.68 -5.66
C GLU A 28 8.34 -2.26 -6.11
N GLY A 29 7.09 -1.82 -5.88
CA GLY A 29 6.63 -0.50 -6.30
C GLY A 29 7.46 0.60 -5.63
N ASP A 30 7.85 1.61 -6.40
CA ASP A 30 8.59 2.77 -5.93
C ASP A 30 7.89 3.39 -4.69
N GLU A 31 8.66 3.71 -3.65
CA GLU A 31 8.16 4.28 -2.40
C GLU A 31 8.96 5.52 -2.01
N VAL A 32 8.27 6.57 -1.56
CA VAL A 32 8.88 7.84 -1.12
C VAL A 32 8.37 8.25 0.26
N VAL A 33 9.24 8.87 1.05
CA VAL A 33 8.89 9.44 2.36
C VAL A 33 8.82 10.97 2.25
N VAL A 34 7.67 11.55 2.60
CA VAL A 34 7.42 12.98 2.46
C VAL A 34 7.19 13.59 3.84
N TYR A 35 8.06 14.52 4.24
CA TYR A 35 7.87 15.32 5.45
C TYR A 35 7.02 16.54 5.10
N VAL A 36 5.87 16.68 5.78
CA VAL A 36 4.83 17.62 5.42
C VAL A 36 4.67 18.65 6.55
N SER A 37 4.92 19.91 6.22
CA SER A 37 4.75 21.03 7.16
C SER A 37 3.30 21.51 7.33
N LEU A 38 2.41 21.15 6.39
CA LEU A 38 0.99 21.52 6.42
C LEU A 38 0.16 20.45 7.13
N ASP A 39 -0.96 20.86 7.73
CA ASP A 39 -1.89 19.94 8.38
C ASP A 39 -2.37 18.83 7.43
N GLN A 40 -2.55 17.63 8.00
CA GLN A 40 -2.97 16.42 7.29
C GLN A 40 -4.23 16.59 6.42
N PRO A 41 -5.34 17.22 6.88
CA PRO A 41 -6.57 17.29 6.09
C PRO A 41 -6.43 18.01 4.75
N PHE A 42 -5.42 18.89 4.61
CA PHE A 42 -5.16 19.62 3.36
C PHE A 42 -4.12 18.94 2.49
N SER A 43 -3.14 18.26 3.09
CA SER A 43 -2.02 17.65 2.38
C SER A 43 -2.33 16.22 1.92
N GLU A 44 -3.06 15.43 2.70
CA GLU A 44 -3.40 14.05 2.40
C GLU A 44 -4.11 13.86 1.05
N PRO A 45 -5.11 14.67 0.65
CA PRO A 45 -5.77 14.51 -0.65
C PRO A 45 -4.83 14.70 -1.84
N VAL A 46 -3.82 15.58 -1.69
CA VAL A 46 -2.81 15.86 -2.73
C VAL A 46 -1.86 14.67 -2.87
N LEU A 47 -1.40 14.12 -1.75
CA LEU A 47 -0.51 12.96 -1.75
C LEU A 47 -1.22 11.72 -2.32
N GLN A 48 -2.49 11.50 -1.98
CA GLN A 48 -3.30 10.41 -2.55
C GLN A 48 -3.52 10.56 -4.07
N ALA A 49 -3.66 11.79 -4.57
CA ALA A 49 -3.75 12.03 -6.01
C ALA A 49 -2.43 11.67 -6.71
N PHE A 50 -1.30 12.09 -6.14
CA PHE A 50 0.01 11.72 -6.64
C PHE A 50 0.23 10.19 -6.64
N GLU A 51 -0.11 9.49 -5.56
CA GLU A 51 0.00 8.03 -5.50
C GLU A 51 -0.85 7.35 -6.60
N ARG A 52 -2.07 7.85 -6.82
CA ARG A 52 -2.98 7.31 -7.83
C ARG A 52 -2.47 7.53 -9.25
N ASP A 53 -1.91 8.71 -9.52
CA ASP A 53 -1.49 9.11 -10.86
C ASP A 53 -0.14 8.48 -11.25
N THR A 54 0.73 8.22 -10.26
CA THR A 54 2.11 7.74 -10.50
C THR A 54 2.30 6.26 -10.15
N GLY A 55 1.46 5.68 -9.29
CA GLY A 55 1.66 4.35 -8.73
C GLY A 55 2.77 4.26 -7.68
N ILE A 56 3.41 5.39 -7.35
CA ILE A 56 4.45 5.47 -6.31
C ILE A 56 3.76 5.54 -4.95
N ARG A 57 4.17 4.70 -3.99
CA ARG A 57 3.66 4.78 -2.61
C ARG A 57 4.27 5.97 -1.88
N VAL A 58 3.46 6.68 -1.12
CA VAL A 58 3.84 7.85 -0.33
C VAL A 58 3.64 7.58 1.15
N LYS A 59 4.76 7.61 1.88
CA LYS A 59 4.77 7.60 3.34
C LYS A 59 4.87 9.04 3.86
N ALA A 60 3.72 9.64 4.16
CA ALA A 60 3.65 10.99 4.71
C ALA A 60 4.02 11.02 6.20
N VAL A 61 4.86 11.97 6.59
CA VAL A 61 5.18 12.32 7.98
C VAL A 61 4.69 13.74 8.22
N TYR A 62 3.60 13.88 8.96
CA TYR A 62 2.98 15.17 9.24
C TYR A 62 3.60 15.84 10.46
N ASP A 63 3.72 17.16 10.39
CA ASP A 63 4.06 17.98 11.54
C ASP A 63 2.88 18.08 12.53
N VAL A 64 3.18 18.23 13.81
CA VAL A 64 2.20 18.26 14.92
C VAL A 64 1.83 19.70 15.32
N GLU A 65 2.09 20.66 14.43
CA GLU A 65 1.86 22.11 14.60
C GLU A 65 0.40 22.46 14.96
N ALA A 66 -0.58 21.62 14.59
CA ALA A 66 -2.00 21.77 14.92
C ALA A 66 -2.30 21.91 16.44
N ALA A 67 -1.39 21.45 17.31
CA ALA A 67 -1.51 21.62 18.76
C ALA A 67 -1.38 23.10 19.22
N LYS A 68 -0.74 23.96 18.42
CA LYS A 68 -0.49 25.37 18.80
C LYS A 68 -1.77 26.20 18.70
N THR A 69 -2.53 26.04 17.62
CA THR A 69 -3.76 26.81 17.37
C THR A 69 -4.89 26.36 18.28
N THR A 70 -5.06 25.05 18.49
CA THR A 70 -6.06 24.51 19.44
C THR A 70 -5.81 24.97 20.87
N GLY A 71 -4.54 25.01 21.31
CA GLY A 71 -4.17 25.54 22.63
C GLY A 71 -4.44 27.04 22.82
N LEU A 72 -4.33 27.84 21.75
CA LEU A 72 -4.71 29.25 21.75
C LEU A 72 -6.24 29.43 21.77
N VAL A 73 -6.97 28.65 20.97
CA VAL A 73 -8.44 28.68 20.95
C VAL A 73 -9.00 28.33 22.33
N ASN A 74 -8.47 27.30 23.01
CA ASN A 74 -8.88 26.89 24.36
C ASN A 74 -8.56 27.93 25.46
N ARG A 75 -7.85 29.02 25.14
CA ARG A 75 -7.61 30.15 26.05
C ARG A 75 -8.55 31.33 25.79
N ILE A 76 -9.35 31.29 24.73
CA ILE A 76 -10.28 32.36 24.34
C ILE A 76 -11.74 31.98 24.64
N ILE A 77 -12.02 30.70 24.90
CA ILE A 77 -13.29 30.16 25.40
C ILE A 77 -13.19 29.94 26.91
#